data_AF-A0A2V7CNP5-F1
#
_entry.id   AF-A0A2V7CNP5-F1
#
_cell.length_a   1.000
_cell.length_b   1.000
_cell.length_c   1.000
_cell.angle_alpha   90.00
_cell.angle_beta   90.00
_cell.angle_gamma   90.00
#
_symmetry.space_group_name_H-M   'P 1'
#
loop_
_entity.id
_entity.type
_entity.pdbx_description
1 polymer ?
#
loop_
_entity_poly.entity_id
_entity_poly.type
_entity_poly.pdbx_seq_one_letter_code
_entity_poly.pdbx_strand_id
1 'polypeptide(L)'
;MSALKDAIAAAIDRLGDDLEKLSRRIHDNPELCYQEVKAASWLTEFLAAQGFKVERGVAGVETAFRATIETGEGPTIAIMCEYDALPSIGHACGHNAIAAAGAGAGAGLAAVGDRLPKGRIHVVGTPAEEGGGGKVKLIQGGVFKGVDAAMMVHGFDQWVGHMDLLGIVRVGFEFTGKAAHASADPWEGVNALDAAVQTYNNVSMLRQQVRLDSRIHGIITNGGAAPNIIPEFASALFYVRSINLDYMWELQKRVIACAEGAAKATGATVKVIAHNDTVYEPMKRNDTLLGAYRANLTSLGVVEAPPLVDRLGSSDVGNVSQVIPTIQPLMKIAPDNTPIHSRAFEAAAVSPLARAGTLTAAKAMAMTALDLLAEPGLVKRAQDEFQRTK
;
A
#
# COMPACT_ATOMS: atom_id res chain seq x y z
N MET A 1 28.32 -11.45 -12.62
CA MET A 1 26.90 -11.07 -12.40
C MET A 1 26.19 -10.63 -13.69
N SER A 2 26.80 -9.86 -14.61
CA SER A 2 26.08 -9.41 -15.83
C SER A 2 25.49 -10.55 -16.64
N ALA A 3 26.24 -11.63 -16.91
CA ALA A 3 25.74 -12.78 -17.69
C ALA A 3 24.51 -13.48 -17.07
N LEU A 4 24.33 -13.43 -15.74
CA LEU A 4 23.11 -13.94 -15.09
C LEU A 4 21.96 -12.94 -15.20
N LYS A 5 22.25 -11.65 -15.00
CA LYS A 5 21.26 -10.58 -15.23
C LYS A 5 20.75 -10.59 -16.67
N ASP A 6 21.63 -10.77 -17.65
CA ASP A 6 21.29 -10.87 -19.07
C ASP A 6 20.41 -12.10 -19.34
N ALA A 7 20.71 -13.24 -18.72
CA ALA A 7 19.91 -14.45 -18.84
C ALA A 7 18.51 -14.30 -18.23
N ILE A 8 18.40 -13.66 -17.06
CA ILE A 8 17.15 -13.32 -16.40
C ILE A 8 16.33 -12.36 -17.28
N ALA A 9 16.96 -11.29 -17.78
CA ALA A 9 16.29 -10.30 -18.61
C ALA A 9 15.76 -10.92 -19.91
N ALA A 10 16.57 -11.77 -20.57
CA ALA A 10 16.17 -12.50 -21.76
C ALA A 10 15.04 -13.50 -21.48
N ALA A 11 15.00 -14.11 -20.28
CA ALA A 11 13.89 -14.98 -19.88
C ALA A 11 12.58 -14.19 -19.72
N ILE A 12 12.64 -13.01 -19.09
CA ILE A 12 11.49 -12.12 -18.96
C ILE A 12 11.00 -11.65 -20.33
N ASP A 13 11.91 -11.32 -21.25
CA ASP A 13 11.55 -10.95 -22.63
C ASP A 13 10.83 -12.07 -23.37
N ARG A 14 11.29 -13.32 -23.23
CA ARG A 14 10.61 -14.49 -23.82
C ARG A 14 9.22 -14.72 -23.24
N LEU A 15 9.01 -14.39 -21.96
CA LEU A 15 7.70 -14.49 -21.29
C LEU A 15 6.81 -13.26 -21.55
N GLY A 16 7.26 -12.28 -22.33
CA GLY A 16 6.60 -10.98 -22.46
C GLY A 16 5.13 -11.07 -22.89
N ASP A 17 4.82 -11.95 -23.83
CA ASP A 17 3.45 -12.12 -24.33
C ASP A 17 2.55 -12.84 -23.30
N ASP A 18 3.11 -13.75 -22.50
CA ASP A 18 2.36 -14.44 -21.45
C ASP A 18 2.09 -13.50 -20.26
N LEU A 19 3.06 -12.66 -19.91
CA LEU A 19 2.91 -11.61 -18.90
C LEU A 19 1.90 -10.53 -19.34
N GLU A 20 1.91 -10.15 -20.62
CA GLU A 20 0.92 -9.22 -21.16
C GLU A 20 -0.49 -9.84 -21.13
N LYS A 21 -0.64 -11.10 -21.54
CA LYS A 21 -1.93 -11.82 -21.45
C LYS A 21 -2.42 -11.91 -20.01
N LEU A 22 -1.53 -12.22 -19.05
CA LEU A 22 -1.86 -12.26 -17.63
C LEU A 22 -2.35 -10.90 -17.13
N SER A 23 -1.60 -9.83 -17.42
CA SER A 23 -1.96 -8.45 -17.07
C SER A 23 -3.32 -8.05 -17.67
N ARG A 24 -3.55 -8.31 -18.96
CA ARG A 24 -4.82 -8.03 -19.63
C ARG A 24 -5.97 -8.81 -19.02
N ARG A 25 -5.75 -10.10 -18.71
CA ARG A 25 -6.79 -10.95 -18.10
C ARG A 25 -7.24 -10.41 -16.75
N ILE A 26 -6.30 -9.97 -15.91
CA ILE A 26 -6.58 -9.29 -14.63
C ILE A 26 -7.32 -7.97 -14.90
N HIS A 27 -6.79 -7.14 -15.79
CA HIS A 27 -7.37 -5.85 -16.16
C HIS A 27 -8.85 -5.95 -16.58
N ASP A 28 -9.16 -6.89 -17.48
CA ASP A 28 -10.50 -7.07 -18.05
C ASP A 28 -11.49 -7.73 -17.07
N ASN A 29 -11.03 -8.16 -15.90
CA ASN A 29 -11.84 -8.78 -14.84
C ASN A 29 -11.57 -8.09 -13.50
N PRO A 30 -11.90 -6.79 -13.35
CA PRO A 30 -11.60 -6.06 -12.13
C PRO A 30 -12.36 -6.65 -10.94
N GLU A 31 -11.62 -6.98 -9.89
CA GLU A 31 -12.13 -7.52 -8.63
C GLU A 31 -11.74 -6.60 -7.47
N LEU A 32 -12.67 -6.30 -6.57
CA LEU A 32 -12.45 -5.34 -5.48
C LEU A 32 -11.68 -5.97 -4.31
N CYS A 33 -11.30 -5.14 -3.33
CA CYS A 33 -10.68 -5.54 -2.07
C CYS A 33 -11.27 -6.84 -1.49
N TYR A 34 -10.41 -7.83 -1.29
CA TYR A 34 -10.71 -9.17 -0.76
C TYR A 34 -11.61 -10.05 -1.63
N GLN A 35 -11.87 -9.65 -2.88
CA GLN A 35 -12.69 -10.39 -3.85
C GLN A 35 -11.88 -10.78 -5.09
N GLU A 36 -10.56 -10.60 -5.07
CA GLU A 36 -9.62 -10.81 -6.18
C GLU A 36 -9.31 -12.29 -6.43
N VAL A 37 -10.35 -13.12 -6.46
CA VAL A 37 -10.25 -14.58 -6.53
C VAL A 37 -9.66 -15.03 -7.86
N LYS A 38 -10.10 -14.45 -8.98
CA LYS A 38 -9.59 -14.79 -10.30
C LYS A 38 -8.15 -14.31 -10.47
N ALA A 39 -7.88 -13.06 -10.11
CA ALA A 39 -6.53 -12.50 -10.25
C ALA A 39 -5.51 -13.31 -9.44
N ALA A 40 -5.81 -13.62 -8.18
CA ALA A 40 -4.97 -14.47 -7.35
C ALA A 40 -4.79 -15.87 -7.96
N SER A 41 -5.85 -16.48 -8.51
CA SER A 41 -5.75 -17.79 -9.18
C SER A 41 -4.79 -17.75 -10.35
N TRP A 42 -4.95 -16.81 -11.28
CA TRP A 42 -4.14 -16.73 -12.50
C TRP A 42 -2.67 -16.42 -12.21
N LEU A 43 -2.39 -15.57 -11.21
CA LEU A 43 -1.03 -15.31 -10.76
C LEU A 43 -0.38 -16.59 -10.21
N THR A 44 -1.12 -17.34 -9.39
CA THR A 44 -0.61 -18.59 -8.82
C THR A 44 -0.44 -19.70 -9.85
N GLU A 45 -1.34 -19.81 -10.82
CA GLU A 45 -1.21 -20.73 -11.96
C GLU A 45 0.03 -20.41 -12.78
N PHE A 46 0.23 -19.14 -13.09
CA PHE A 46 1.42 -18.67 -13.81
C PHE A 46 2.70 -19.01 -13.05
N LEU A 47 2.79 -18.66 -11.76
CA LEU A 47 3.98 -18.90 -10.94
C LEU A 47 4.26 -20.40 -10.74
N ALA A 48 3.22 -21.22 -10.53
CA ALA A 48 3.38 -22.66 -10.44
C ALA A 48 3.94 -23.26 -11.74
N ALA A 49 3.51 -22.77 -12.90
CA ALA A 49 4.07 -23.18 -14.19
C ALA A 49 5.55 -22.81 -14.37
N GLN A 50 6.05 -21.81 -13.64
CA GLN A 50 7.47 -21.44 -13.58
C GLN A 50 8.27 -22.23 -12.54
N GLY A 51 7.65 -23.21 -11.86
CA GLY A 51 8.33 -24.09 -10.89
C GLY A 51 8.27 -23.59 -9.44
N PHE A 52 7.46 -22.59 -9.12
CA PHE A 52 7.28 -22.15 -7.73
C PHE A 52 6.41 -23.14 -6.93
N LYS A 53 6.78 -23.35 -5.65
CA LYS A 53 5.87 -23.94 -4.66
C LYS A 53 4.90 -22.87 -4.19
N VAL A 54 3.61 -23.02 -4.50
CA VAL A 54 2.57 -22.03 -4.16
C VAL A 54 1.77 -22.45 -2.93
N GLU A 55 1.57 -21.50 -2.03
CA GLU A 55 0.63 -21.55 -0.90
C GLU A 55 -0.42 -20.44 -1.08
N ARG A 56 -1.72 -20.80 -1.15
CA ARG A 56 -2.86 -19.85 -1.24
C ARG A 56 -3.54 -19.68 0.12
N GLY A 57 -4.27 -18.59 0.31
CA GLY A 57 -5.01 -18.35 1.55
C GLY A 57 -4.13 -18.01 2.75
N VAL A 58 -2.93 -17.48 2.52
CA VAL A 58 -1.94 -17.23 3.59
C VAL A 58 -2.47 -16.17 4.57
N ALA A 59 -2.09 -16.29 5.84
CA ALA A 59 -2.54 -15.40 6.93
C ALA A 59 -4.09 -15.32 7.08
N GLY A 60 -4.82 -16.34 6.63
CA GLY A 60 -6.29 -16.34 6.68
C GLY A 60 -6.95 -15.38 5.69
N VAL A 61 -6.19 -14.87 4.70
CA VAL A 61 -6.71 -14.02 3.63
C VAL A 61 -6.82 -14.87 2.36
N GLU A 62 -8.06 -15.19 1.96
CA GLU A 62 -8.35 -16.16 0.88
C GLU A 62 -7.66 -15.80 -0.45
N THR A 63 -7.66 -14.51 -0.80
CA THR A 63 -7.07 -14.01 -2.05
C THR A 63 -5.58 -13.70 -1.95
N ALA A 64 -4.92 -13.97 -0.81
CA ALA A 64 -3.47 -13.82 -0.67
C ALA A 64 -2.73 -15.12 -1.01
N PHE A 65 -1.48 -15.02 -1.44
CA PHE A 65 -0.64 -16.18 -1.71
C PHE A 65 0.84 -15.92 -1.42
N ARG A 66 1.60 -17.01 -1.27
CA ARG A 66 3.07 -17.02 -1.27
C ARG A 66 3.57 -18.09 -2.23
N ALA A 67 4.30 -17.68 -3.25
CA ALA A 67 5.00 -18.58 -4.17
C ALA A 67 6.49 -18.57 -3.82
N THR A 68 7.10 -19.74 -3.63
CA THR A 68 8.50 -19.87 -3.18
C THR A 68 9.37 -20.63 -4.16
N ILE A 69 10.57 -20.11 -4.43
CA ILE A 69 11.74 -20.89 -4.87
C ILE A 69 12.81 -20.80 -3.80
N GLU A 70 13.50 -21.92 -3.56
CA GLU A 70 14.54 -22.04 -2.55
C GLU A 70 15.71 -22.84 -3.11
N THR A 71 16.91 -22.26 -3.05
CA THR A 71 18.12 -22.87 -3.60
C THR A 71 19.12 -23.29 -2.52
N GLY A 72 18.84 -22.97 -1.25
CA GLY A 72 19.59 -23.36 -0.06
C GLY A 72 19.66 -22.22 0.97
N GLU A 73 20.60 -22.33 1.91
CA GLU A 73 20.77 -21.33 2.96
C GLU A 73 21.29 -20.00 2.41
N GLY A 74 20.59 -18.90 2.70
CA GLY A 74 20.88 -17.56 2.23
C GLY A 74 19.72 -16.61 2.55
N PRO A 75 19.76 -15.36 2.07
CA PRO A 75 18.73 -14.38 2.39
C PRO A 75 17.39 -14.71 1.73
N THR A 76 16.30 -14.29 2.38
CA THR A 76 14.94 -14.40 1.86
C THR A 76 14.47 -13.05 1.33
N ILE A 77 14.23 -12.96 0.02
CA ILE A 77 13.80 -11.73 -0.65
C ILE A 77 12.34 -11.86 -1.10
N ALA A 78 11.50 -10.90 -0.72
CA ALA A 78 10.10 -10.85 -1.13
C ALA A 78 9.86 -9.87 -2.29
N ILE A 79 9.07 -10.29 -3.27
CA ILE A 79 8.57 -9.48 -4.39
C ILE A 79 7.05 -9.46 -4.26
N MET A 80 6.47 -8.30 -3.96
CA MET A 80 5.03 -8.17 -3.70
C MET A 80 4.25 -7.85 -4.97
N CYS A 81 3.02 -8.35 -5.05
CA CYS A 81 2.11 -8.21 -6.18
C CYS A 81 0.73 -7.74 -5.69
N GLU A 82 0.25 -6.60 -6.16
CA GLU A 82 -1.11 -6.09 -5.92
C GLU A 82 -1.99 -6.34 -7.13
N TYR A 83 -3.28 -6.60 -6.93
CA TYR A 83 -4.20 -6.99 -8.00
C TYR A 83 -5.67 -6.71 -7.69
N ASP A 84 -5.96 -5.86 -6.70
CA ASP A 84 -7.30 -5.31 -6.49
C ASP A 84 -7.62 -4.15 -7.44
N ALA A 85 -8.90 -3.94 -7.69
CA ALA A 85 -9.43 -2.89 -8.54
C ALA A 85 -10.24 -1.87 -7.73
N LEU A 86 -10.49 -0.73 -8.36
CA LEU A 86 -11.28 0.36 -7.79
C LEU A 86 -12.76 0.24 -8.20
N PRO A 87 -13.71 0.57 -7.29
CA PRO A 87 -15.13 0.58 -7.60
C PRO A 87 -15.44 1.45 -8.83
N SER A 88 -16.23 0.89 -9.74
CA SER A 88 -16.69 1.54 -10.98
C SER A 88 -15.62 1.85 -12.03
N ILE A 89 -14.36 2.08 -11.65
CA ILE A 89 -13.30 2.55 -12.56
C ILE A 89 -12.24 1.51 -12.92
N GLY A 90 -12.35 0.28 -12.41
CA GLY A 90 -11.47 -0.84 -12.80
C GLY A 90 -10.06 -0.69 -12.24
N HIS A 91 -9.04 -1.19 -12.97
CA HIS A 91 -7.64 -1.09 -12.56
C HIS A 91 -7.04 0.29 -12.84
N ALA A 92 -7.72 1.35 -12.41
CA ALA A 92 -7.27 2.74 -12.57
C ALA A 92 -6.06 3.13 -11.70
N CYS A 93 -5.55 2.20 -10.88
CA CYS A 93 -4.28 2.30 -10.17
C CYS A 93 -3.17 1.42 -10.79
N GLY A 94 -3.49 0.68 -11.87
CA GLY A 94 -2.53 -0.15 -12.61
C GLY A 94 -2.10 -1.44 -11.89
N HIS A 95 -2.88 -1.92 -10.93
CA HIS A 95 -2.54 -3.13 -10.15
C HIS A 95 -2.36 -4.37 -11.03
N ASN A 96 -3.07 -4.47 -12.16
CA ASN A 96 -2.82 -5.51 -13.17
C ASN A 96 -1.36 -5.52 -13.69
N ALA A 97 -0.78 -4.34 -13.91
CA ALA A 97 0.61 -4.20 -14.35
C ALA A 97 1.58 -4.46 -13.20
N ILE A 98 1.25 -4.07 -11.96
CA ILE A 98 2.04 -4.34 -10.75
C ILE A 98 2.16 -5.85 -10.53
N ALA A 99 1.03 -6.56 -10.54
CA ALA A 99 0.99 -8.01 -10.42
C ALA A 99 1.83 -8.72 -11.48
N ALA A 100 1.68 -8.33 -12.75
CA ALA A 100 2.45 -8.91 -13.84
C ALA A 100 3.95 -8.60 -13.73
N ALA A 101 4.34 -7.41 -13.26
CA ALA A 101 5.74 -7.06 -13.05
C ALA A 101 6.38 -7.93 -11.95
N GLY A 102 5.71 -8.09 -10.81
CA GLY A 102 6.19 -8.92 -9.71
C GLY A 102 6.25 -10.41 -10.08
N ALA A 103 5.21 -10.94 -10.74
CA ALA A 103 5.20 -12.32 -11.24
C ALA A 103 6.29 -12.56 -12.29
N GLY A 104 6.50 -11.60 -13.21
CA GLY A 104 7.56 -11.64 -14.20
C GLY A 104 8.97 -11.63 -13.58
N ALA A 105 9.17 -10.83 -12.52
CA ALA A 105 10.44 -10.81 -11.81
C ALA A 105 10.76 -12.17 -11.17
N GLY A 106 9.76 -12.78 -10.51
CA GLY A 106 9.87 -14.14 -9.98
C GLY A 106 10.17 -15.18 -11.07
N ALA A 107 9.46 -15.13 -12.19
CA ALA A 107 9.67 -16.05 -13.31
C ALA A 107 11.08 -15.93 -13.91
N GLY A 108 11.60 -14.71 -14.07
CA GLY A 108 12.96 -14.46 -14.53
C GLY A 108 14.03 -15.08 -13.62
N LEU A 109 13.84 -14.97 -12.30
CA LEU A 109 14.72 -15.59 -11.30
C LEU A 109 14.64 -17.12 -11.33
N ALA A 110 13.44 -17.68 -11.49
CA ALA A 110 13.25 -19.13 -11.59
C ALA A 110 13.92 -19.71 -12.85
N ALA A 111 13.94 -18.96 -13.96
CA ALA A 111 14.50 -19.41 -15.24
C ALA A 111 16.01 -19.68 -15.23
N VAL A 112 16.76 -19.18 -14.24
CA VAL A 112 18.20 -19.48 -14.08
C VAL A 112 18.48 -20.69 -13.19
N GLY A 113 17.45 -21.30 -12.59
CA GLY A 113 17.52 -22.58 -11.88
C GLY A 113 18.67 -22.66 -10.87
N ASP A 114 19.46 -23.74 -10.95
CA ASP A 114 20.60 -24.01 -10.06
C ASP A 114 21.74 -22.97 -10.13
N ARG A 115 21.72 -22.08 -11.12
CA ARG A 115 22.68 -20.97 -11.23
C ARG A 115 22.30 -19.78 -10.34
N LEU A 116 21.08 -19.75 -9.79
CA LEU A 116 20.66 -18.74 -8.83
C LEU A 116 21.48 -18.91 -7.53
N PRO A 117 22.04 -17.83 -6.95
CA PRO A 117 22.73 -17.92 -5.67
C PRO A 117 21.82 -18.48 -4.56
N LYS A 118 22.45 -19.01 -3.51
CA LYS A 118 21.75 -19.65 -2.39
C LYS A 118 20.89 -18.64 -1.64
N GLY A 119 19.66 -19.04 -1.33
CA GLY A 119 18.68 -18.25 -0.59
C GLY A 119 17.26 -18.59 -1.03
N ARG A 120 16.34 -17.66 -0.80
CA ARG A 120 14.91 -17.86 -1.05
C ARG A 120 14.29 -16.64 -1.71
N ILE A 121 13.45 -16.86 -2.72
CA ILE A 121 12.59 -15.83 -3.30
C ILE A 121 11.15 -16.14 -2.96
N HIS A 122 10.44 -15.14 -2.44
CA HIS A 122 9.01 -15.16 -2.25
C HIS A 122 8.34 -14.20 -3.21
N VAL A 123 7.48 -14.69 -4.10
CA VAL A 123 6.49 -13.83 -4.77
C VAL A 123 5.23 -13.85 -3.91
N VAL A 124 4.86 -12.70 -3.36
CA VAL A 124 3.78 -12.58 -2.37
C VAL A 124 2.62 -11.81 -2.98
N GLY A 125 1.45 -12.44 -3.03
CA GLY A 125 0.22 -11.78 -3.43
C GLY A 125 -0.38 -10.98 -2.27
N THR A 126 -0.49 -9.68 -2.46
CA THR A 126 -0.92 -8.70 -1.44
C THR A 126 -2.23 -8.03 -1.89
N PRO A 127 -3.40 -8.62 -1.57
CA PRO A 127 -4.70 -8.10 -2.00
C PRO A 127 -5.10 -6.81 -1.25
N ALA A 128 -6.18 -6.17 -1.70
CA ALA A 128 -6.91 -5.13 -0.97
C ALA A 128 -6.08 -3.90 -0.52
N GLU A 129 -5.18 -3.40 -1.36
CA GLU A 129 -4.42 -2.18 -1.09
C GLU A 129 -5.29 -0.91 -1.14
N GLU A 130 -6.39 -0.89 -1.90
CA GLU A 130 -7.21 0.31 -2.14
C GLU A 130 -8.15 0.69 -0.96
N GLY A 131 -7.84 0.21 0.24
CA GLY A 131 -8.50 0.58 1.49
C GLY A 131 -8.73 -0.58 2.44
N GLY A 132 -8.38 -1.80 2.04
CA GLY A 132 -8.53 -3.00 2.86
C GLY A 132 -7.35 -3.28 3.79
N GLY A 133 -6.16 -2.76 3.51
CA GLY A 133 -4.95 -3.01 4.29
C GLY A 133 -4.49 -4.47 4.27
N GLY A 134 -4.53 -5.12 3.10
CA GLY A 134 -4.19 -6.54 3.00
C GLY A 134 -2.79 -6.85 3.52
N LYS A 135 -1.78 -6.00 3.27
CA LYS A 135 -0.42 -6.20 3.79
C LYS A 135 -0.37 -6.12 5.31
N VAL A 136 -1.23 -5.32 5.95
CA VAL A 136 -1.37 -5.27 7.42
C VAL A 136 -1.79 -6.64 7.96
N LYS A 137 -2.79 -7.29 7.35
CA LYS A 137 -3.21 -8.64 7.71
C LYS A 137 -2.10 -9.67 7.48
N LEU A 138 -1.36 -9.56 6.37
CA LEU A 138 -0.25 -10.47 6.08
C LEU A 138 0.91 -10.32 7.07
N ILE A 139 1.21 -9.10 7.51
CA ILE A 139 2.19 -8.84 8.58
C ILE A 139 1.73 -9.51 9.88
N GLN A 140 0.48 -9.30 10.30
CA GLN A 140 -0.09 -9.91 11.51
C GLN A 140 -0.07 -11.44 11.45
N GLY A 141 -0.41 -12.02 10.29
CA GLY A 141 -0.35 -13.47 10.05
C GLY A 141 1.06 -14.02 9.83
N GLY A 142 2.09 -13.18 9.89
CA GLY A 142 3.49 -13.58 9.88
C GLY A 142 4.07 -13.93 8.51
N VAL A 143 3.45 -13.52 7.40
CA VAL A 143 3.94 -13.79 6.02
C VAL A 143 5.34 -13.23 5.80
N PHE A 144 5.65 -12.08 6.41
CA PHE A 144 6.93 -11.41 6.31
C PHE A 144 7.94 -11.81 7.39
N LYS A 145 7.62 -12.76 8.28
CA LYS A 145 8.58 -13.25 9.29
C LYS A 145 9.71 -14.02 8.59
N GLY A 146 10.95 -13.66 8.88
CA GLY A 146 12.13 -14.26 8.27
C GLY A 146 12.41 -13.79 6.84
N VAL A 147 11.72 -12.74 6.37
CA VAL A 147 12.07 -12.04 5.12
C VAL A 147 13.11 -10.97 5.43
N ASP A 148 14.20 -10.96 4.67
CA ASP A 148 15.34 -10.06 4.90
C ASP A 148 15.19 -8.71 4.20
N ALA A 149 14.53 -8.70 3.04
CA ALA A 149 14.19 -7.51 2.27
C ALA A 149 12.96 -7.76 1.40
N ALA A 150 12.17 -6.72 1.14
CA ALA A 150 11.02 -6.75 0.24
C ALA A 150 11.12 -5.66 -0.83
N MET A 151 10.50 -5.90 -1.97
CA MET A 151 10.33 -4.89 -3.00
C MET A 151 9.03 -5.09 -3.76
N MET A 152 8.51 -4.01 -4.32
CA MET A 152 7.51 -4.01 -5.36
C MET A 152 7.72 -2.77 -6.23
N VAL A 153 6.89 -2.61 -7.24
CA VAL A 153 6.80 -1.37 -8.03
C VAL A 153 5.36 -0.92 -8.06
N HIS A 154 5.13 0.35 -8.34
CA HIS A 154 3.79 0.89 -8.52
C HIS A 154 3.64 1.50 -9.91
N GLY A 155 2.49 1.26 -10.57
CA GLY A 155 2.19 1.87 -11.85
C GLY A 155 2.11 3.40 -11.75
N PHE A 156 2.76 4.11 -12.67
CA PHE A 156 2.74 5.57 -12.70
C PHE A 156 2.94 6.13 -14.12
N ASP A 157 2.90 7.44 -14.27
CA ASP A 157 3.18 8.13 -15.54
C ASP A 157 4.67 8.42 -15.76
N GLN A 158 5.53 8.17 -14.76
CA GLN A 158 6.97 8.43 -14.82
C GLN A 158 7.76 7.35 -14.08
N TRP A 159 9.04 7.18 -14.46
CA TRP A 159 9.99 6.38 -13.68
C TRP A 159 10.51 7.22 -12.52
N VAL A 160 10.24 6.81 -11.28
CA VAL A 160 10.72 7.51 -10.08
C VAL A 160 11.24 6.46 -9.10
N GLY A 161 12.49 6.59 -8.65
CA GLY A 161 13.08 5.57 -7.77
C GLY A 161 12.40 5.47 -6.41
N HIS A 162 11.83 6.57 -5.89
CA HIS A 162 11.17 6.60 -4.59
C HIS A 162 10.10 7.69 -4.54
N MET A 163 8.99 7.38 -3.87
CA MET A 163 7.94 8.34 -3.51
C MET A 163 7.67 8.19 -2.02
N ASP A 164 7.68 9.30 -1.29
CA ASP A 164 7.25 9.28 0.10
C ASP A 164 5.74 9.00 0.17
N LEU A 165 5.34 8.12 1.08
CA LEU A 165 3.92 7.82 1.35
C LEU A 165 3.55 8.38 2.71
N LEU A 166 2.41 9.06 2.78
CA LEU A 166 1.84 9.52 4.02
C LEU A 166 1.23 8.35 4.77
N GLY A 167 1.48 8.32 6.07
CA GLY A 167 0.64 7.57 6.98
C GLY A 167 -0.77 8.17 7.01
N ILE A 168 -1.78 7.31 7.14
CA ILE A 168 -3.16 7.68 7.37
C ILE A 168 -3.79 6.75 8.40
N VAL A 169 -4.40 7.35 9.43
CA VAL A 169 -5.27 6.67 10.38
C VAL A 169 -6.67 7.30 10.34
N ARG A 170 -7.69 6.44 10.43
CA ARG A 170 -9.10 6.83 10.53
C ARG A 170 -9.54 6.73 11.99
N VAL A 171 -10.30 7.72 12.45
CA VAL A 171 -10.89 7.71 13.79
C VAL A 171 -12.34 8.19 13.71
N GLY A 172 -13.26 7.33 14.14
CA GLY A 172 -14.68 7.64 14.24
C GLY A 172 -15.06 8.04 15.66
N PHE A 173 -16.12 8.83 15.78
CA PHE A 173 -16.71 9.23 17.05
C PHE A 173 -18.23 9.04 16.99
N GLU A 174 -18.77 8.32 17.96
CA GLU A 174 -20.22 8.19 18.19
C GLU A 174 -20.56 8.92 19.49
N PHE A 175 -21.39 9.95 19.41
CA PHE A 175 -21.85 10.73 20.55
C PHE A 175 -23.26 10.28 20.94
N THR A 176 -23.49 10.10 22.24
CA THR A 176 -24.79 9.75 22.81
C THR A 176 -25.20 10.82 23.82
N GLY A 177 -26.40 11.33 23.66
CA GLY A 177 -27.03 12.33 24.51
C GLY A 177 -28.44 11.88 24.94
N LYS A 178 -29.39 12.81 24.95
CA LYS A 178 -30.78 12.58 25.35
C LYS A 178 -31.70 13.49 24.55
N ALA A 179 -32.68 12.92 23.87
CA ALA A 179 -33.64 13.68 23.07
C ALA A 179 -34.59 14.48 23.97
N ALA A 180 -34.95 15.67 23.50
CA ALA A 180 -36.01 16.50 24.07
C ALA A 180 -36.58 17.41 22.98
N HIS A 181 -37.77 17.96 23.21
CA HIS A 181 -38.38 18.91 22.27
C HIS A 181 -37.60 20.22 22.31
N ALA A 182 -37.00 20.61 21.18
CA ALA A 182 -36.03 21.72 21.13
C ALA A 182 -36.60 23.07 21.60
N SER A 183 -37.91 23.29 21.46
CA SER A 183 -38.57 24.53 21.91
C SER A 183 -39.29 24.42 23.25
N ALA A 184 -39.70 23.22 23.67
CA ALA A 184 -40.64 23.09 24.79
C ALA A 184 -39.88 22.77 26.07
N ASP A 185 -38.94 21.81 26.02
CA ASP A 185 -38.22 21.32 27.19
C ASP A 185 -36.72 21.14 26.89
N PRO A 186 -36.00 22.13 26.29
CA PRO A 186 -34.61 21.94 25.87
C PRO A 186 -33.66 21.61 27.04
N TRP A 187 -33.97 22.06 28.26
CA TRP A 187 -33.19 21.79 29.46
C TRP A 187 -33.23 20.32 29.92
N GLU A 188 -34.18 19.53 29.42
CA GLU A 188 -34.24 18.09 29.69
C GLU A 188 -33.33 17.28 28.77
N GLY A 189 -32.78 17.89 27.71
CA GLY A 189 -31.99 17.22 26.68
C GLY A 189 -30.48 17.30 26.90
N VAL A 190 -29.76 16.43 26.19
CA VAL A 190 -28.30 16.46 26.04
C VAL A 190 -28.01 16.35 24.55
N ASN A 191 -27.47 17.41 23.96
CA ASN A 191 -27.36 17.53 22.50
C ASN A 191 -26.10 16.86 21.94
N ALA A 192 -26.26 15.68 21.34
CA ALA A 192 -25.16 14.95 20.71
C ALA A 192 -24.61 15.66 19.46
N LEU A 193 -25.46 16.40 18.72
CA LEU A 193 -25.00 17.18 17.58
C LEU A 193 -24.07 18.32 18.02
N ASP A 194 -24.36 18.99 19.14
CA ASP A 194 -23.47 20.02 19.69
C ASP A 194 -22.10 19.44 20.03
N ALA A 195 -22.03 18.21 20.55
CA ALA A 195 -20.77 17.52 20.81
C ALA A 195 -19.98 17.27 19.52
N ALA A 196 -20.64 16.84 18.44
CA ALA A 196 -20.01 16.64 17.14
C ALA A 196 -19.53 17.98 16.52
N VAL A 197 -20.35 19.03 16.58
CA VAL A 197 -19.98 20.38 16.08
C VAL A 197 -18.83 20.97 16.89
N GLN A 198 -18.86 20.86 18.21
CA GLN A 198 -17.78 21.33 19.07
C GLN A 198 -16.49 20.53 18.84
N THR A 199 -16.57 19.22 18.57
CA THR A 199 -15.41 18.42 18.14
C THR A 199 -14.80 19.00 16.87
N TYR A 200 -15.62 19.34 15.88
CA TYR A 200 -15.17 19.94 14.63
C TYR A 200 -14.47 21.30 14.85
N ASN A 201 -15.03 22.13 15.75
CA ASN A 201 -14.44 23.41 16.14
C ASN A 201 -13.11 23.23 16.88
N ASN A 202 -13.05 22.31 17.84
CA ASN A 202 -11.83 21.96 18.58
C ASN A 202 -10.72 21.50 17.63
N VAL A 203 -11.03 20.62 16.68
CA VAL A 203 -10.09 20.18 15.63
C VAL A 203 -9.69 21.36 14.73
N SER A 204 -10.59 22.28 14.42
CA SER A 204 -10.24 23.47 13.65
C SER A 204 -9.20 24.34 14.36
N MET A 205 -9.32 24.53 15.67
CA MET A 205 -8.33 25.27 16.47
C MET A 205 -7.03 24.49 16.62
N LEU A 206 -7.11 23.16 16.77
CA LEU A 206 -5.95 22.28 16.86
C LEU A 206 -4.99 22.45 15.67
N ARG A 207 -5.51 22.67 14.45
CA ARG A 207 -4.72 22.78 13.22
C ARG A 207 -3.63 23.86 13.24
N GLN A 208 -3.79 24.92 14.04
CA GLN A 208 -2.73 25.93 14.20
C GLN A 208 -1.45 25.34 14.83
N GLN A 209 -1.61 24.29 15.64
CA GLN A 209 -0.56 23.66 16.47
C GLN A 209 -0.12 22.30 15.90
N VAL A 210 -0.17 22.15 14.58
CA VAL A 210 0.17 20.92 13.84
C VAL A 210 1.29 21.19 12.84
N ARG A 211 2.17 20.19 12.62
CA ARG A 211 3.26 20.29 11.64
C ARG A 211 2.74 20.46 10.20
N LEU A 212 3.53 21.15 9.37
CA LEU A 212 3.17 21.47 7.98
C LEU A 212 3.05 20.22 7.08
N ASP A 213 3.68 19.11 7.47
CA ASP A 213 3.66 17.81 6.79
C ASP A 213 2.45 16.93 7.17
N SER A 214 1.52 17.46 7.98
CA SER A 214 0.42 16.69 8.57
C SER A 214 -0.95 17.29 8.22
N ARG A 215 -1.99 16.45 8.16
CA ARG A 215 -3.36 16.89 7.80
C ARG A 215 -4.40 16.23 8.70
N ILE A 216 -5.42 17.00 9.05
CA ILE A 216 -6.63 16.53 9.73
C ILE A 216 -7.85 17.01 8.97
N HIS A 217 -8.66 16.09 8.48
CA HIS A 217 -9.91 16.36 7.78
C HIS A 217 -10.97 15.36 8.24
N GLY A 218 -12.23 15.75 8.17
CA GLY A 218 -13.32 14.90 8.65
C GLY A 218 -14.67 15.45 8.27
N ILE A 219 -15.70 14.68 8.58
CA ILE A 219 -17.11 15.01 8.32
C ILE A 219 -17.97 14.57 9.50
N ILE A 220 -19.15 15.19 9.62
CA ILE A 220 -20.24 14.68 10.44
C ILE A 220 -21.01 13.68 9.56
N THR A 221 -21.01 12.40 9.96
CA THR A 221 -21.67 11.32 9.22
C THR A 221 -23.14 11.17 9.59
N ASN A 222 -23.52 11.61 10.79
CA ASN A 222 -24.91 11.72 11.23
C ASN A 222 -25.03 12.94 12.16
N GLY A 223 -25.95 13.86 11.82
CA GLY A 223 -26.17 15.11 12.56
C GLY A 223 -27.59 15.27 13.10
N GLY A 224 -28.34 14.18 13.27
CA GLY A 224 -29.75 14.23 13.67
C GLY A 224 -30.73 14.25 12.48
N ALA A 225 -32.02 14.04 12.78
CA ALA A 225 -33.05 13.77 11.78
C ALA A 225 -34.12 14.88 11.63
N ALA A 226 -34.34 15.71 12.66
CA ALA A 226 -35.35 16.75 12.65
C ALA A 226 -34.94 17.95 13.52
N PRO A 227 -35.18 19.19 13.09
CA PRO A 227 -34.71 20.39 13.80
C PRO A 227 -35.48 20.71 15.09
N ASN A 228 -36.68 20.16 15.26
CA ASN A 228 -37.50 20.34 16.47
C ASN A 228 -37.19 19.32 17.57
N ILE A 229 -36.26 18.40 17.35
CA ILE A 229 -35.84 17.36 18.29
C ILE A 229 -34.34 17.56 18.57
N ILE A 230 -33.96 17.68 19.83
CA ILE A 230 -32.55 17.66 20.23
C ILE A 230 -31.95 16.29 19.86
N PRO A 231 -30.91 16.21 19.03
CA PRO A 231 -30.33 14.93 18.63
C PRO A 231 -29.73 14.18 19.83
N GLU A 232 -30.24 12.97 20.10
CA GLU A 232 -29.66 12.06 21.10
C GLU A 232 -28.48 11.24 20.55
N PHE A 233 -28.28 11.25 19.24
CA PHE A 233 -27.17 10.59 18.58
C PHE A 233 -26.60 11.47 17.47
N ALA A 234 -25.28 11.51 17.38
CA ALA A 234 -24.53 12.09 16.27
C ALA A 234 -23.22 11.32 16.08
N SER A 235 -22.67 11.36 14.87
CA SER A 235 -21.40 10.69 14.59
C SER A 235 -20.52 11.49 13.65
N ALA A 236 -19.21 11.34 13.79
CA ALA A 236 -18.21 11.99 12.94
C ALA A 236 -17.08 11.02 12.59
N LEU A 237 -16.43 11.25 11.44
CA LEU A 237 -15.27 10.49 10.99
C LEU A 237 -14.16 11.46 10.60
N PHE A 238 -12.95 11.22 11.11
CA PHE A 238 -11.77 12.00 10.80
C PHE A 238 -10.64 11.12 10.26
N TYR A 239 -9.87 11.66 9.33
CA TYR A 239 -8.60 11.16 8.88
C TYR A 239 -7.47 12.03 9.43
N VAL A 240 -6.44 11.37 9.96
CA VAL A 240 -5.21 12.00 10.44
C VAL A 240 -4.07 11.47 9.58
N ARG A 241 -3.28 12.37 9.00
CA ARG A 241 -2.16 12.04 8.11
C ARG A 241 -0.87 12.69 8.58
N SER A 242 0.25 11.98 8.43
CA SER A 242 1.60 12.48 8.70
C SER A 242 2.63 11.59 8.00
N ILE A 243 3.77 12.17 7.60
CA ILE A 243 4.93 11.42 7.09
C ILE A 243 5.73 10.75 8.23
N ASN A 244 5.52 11.17 9.47
CA ASN A 244 6.13 10.60 10.66
C ASN A 244 5.11 9.77 11.46
N LEU A 245 5.44 8.50 11.72
CA LEU A 245 4.54 7.53 12.34
C LEU A 245 4.18 7.90 13.78
N ASP A 246 5.18 8.20 14.62
CA ASP A 246 4.95 8.56 16.02
C ASP A 246 4.10 9.82 16.14
N TYR A 247 4.38 10.81 15.30
CA TYR A 247 3.61 12.05 15.26
C TYR A 247 2.19 11.82 14.73
N MET A 248 1.98 10.90 13.79
CA MET A 248 0.63 10.52 13.35
C MET A 248 -0.20 10.01 14.52
N TRP A 249 0.37 9.13 15.34
CA TRP A 249 -0.28 8.57 16.52
C TRP A 249 -0.47 9.60 17.63
N GLU A 250 0.52 10.46 17.87
CA GLU A 250 0.38 11.60 18.80
C GLU A 250 -0.77 12.52 18.35
N LEU A 251 -0.83 12.85 17.07
CA LEU A 251 -1.85 13.72 16.51
C LEU A 251 -3.24 13.10 16.57
N GLN A 252 -3.36 11.79 16.33
CA GLN A 252 -4.62 11.07 16.52
C GLN A 252 -5.12 11.17 17.96
N LYS A 253 -4.24 11.00 18.95
CA LYS A 253 -4.60 11.17 20.38
C LYS A 253 -5.11 12.59 20.66
N ARG A 254 -4.50 13.62 20.06
CA ARG A 254 -4.97 15.01 20.18
C ARG A 254 -6.35 15.21 19.56
N VAL A 255 -6.64 14.57 18.42
CA VAL A 255 -7.99 14.59 17.81
C VAL A 255 -9.01 13.87 18.69
N ILE A 256 -8.65 12.75 19.31
CA ILE A 256 -9.50 12.05 20.28
C ILE A 256 -9.80 12.96 21.47
N ALA A 257 -8.79 13.64 22.03
CA ALA A 257 -8.97 14.59 23.12
C ALA A 257 -9.91 15.76 22.77
N CYS A 258 -9.93 16.20 21.51
CA CYS A 258 -10.90 17.20 21.03
C CYS A 258 -12.35 16.70 21.16
N ALA A 259 -12.59 15.43 20.84
CA ALA A 259 -13.91 14.81 20.92
C ALA A 259 -14.34 14.55 22.39
N GLU A 260 -13.41 14.06 23.22
CA GLU A 260 -13.64 13.87 24.65
C GLU A 260 -13.95 15.19 25.37
N GLY A 261 -13.23 16.26 25.02
CA GLY A 261 -13.50 17.60 25.55
C GLY A 261 -14.88 18.13 25.15
N ALA A 262 -15.32 17.89 23.92
CA ALA A 262 -16.65 18.28 23.44
C ALA A 262 -17.78 17.48 24.12
N ALA A 263 -17.60 16.16 24.27
CA ALA A 263 -18.54 15.32 25.00
C ALA A 263 -18.71 15.80 26.45
N LYS A 264 -17.59 16.06 27.13
CA LYS A 264 -17.60 16.60 28.50
C LYS A 264 -18.30 17.96 28.62
N ALA A 265 -18.06 18.87 27.68
CA ALA A 265 -18.64 20.22 27.71
C ALA A 265 -20.17 20.22 27.49
N THR A 266 -20.67 19.28 26.69
CA THR A 266 -22.10 19.16 26.35
C THR A 266 -22.89 18.24 27.28
N GLY A 267 -22.21 17.46 28.12
CA GLY A 267 -22.82 16.42 28.94
C GLY A 267 -23.09 15.11 28.19
N ALA A 268 -22.70 15.02 26.92
CA ALA A 268 -22.79 13.79 26.13
C ALA A 268 -21.70 12.78 26.52
N THR A 269 -21.88 11.52 26.12
CA THR A 269 -20.81 10.52 26.13
C THR A 269 -20.27 10.32 24.73
N VAL A 270 -18.98 9.98 24.59
CA VAL A 270 -18.36 9.64 23.31
C VAL A 270 -17.80 8.23 23.33
N LYS A 271 -18.04 7.48 22.25
CA LYS A 271 -17.38 6.23 21.95
C LYS A 271 -16.45 6.45 20.77
N VAL A 272 -15.16 6.14 20.96
CA VAL A 272 -14.14 6.22 19.91
C VAL A 272 -14.16 4.92 19.10
N ILE A 273 -14.33 5.05 17.78
CA ILE A 273 -14.32 3.94 16.83
C ILE A 273 -12.94 3.89 16.18
N ALA A 274 -12.15 2.90 16.58
CA ALA A 274 -10.83 2.66 16.03
C ALA A 274 -10.91 1.86 14.73
N HIS A 275 -10.06 2.21 13.76
CA HIS A 275 -9.94 1.52 12.46
C HIS A 275 -8.51 0.98 12.28
N ASN A 276 -7.99 0.32 13.31
CA ASN A 276 -6.58 -0.08 13.38
C ASN A 276 -6.18 -1.07 12.27
N ASP A 277 -7.12 -1.88 11.78
CA ASP A 277 -6.85 -2.91 10.76
C ASP A 277 -6.69 -2.34 9.34
N THR A 278 -6.96 -1.05 9.14
CA THR A 278 -6.88 -0.37 7.83
C THR A 278 -5.96 0.86 7.89
N VAL A 279 -5.02 0.88 8.83
CA VAL A 279 -4.07 1.98 8.98
C VAL A 279 -2.93 1.80 8.00
N TYR A 280 -2.66 2.84 7.20
CA TYR A 280 -1.46 2.86 6.37
C TYR A 280 -0.41 3.66 7.10
N GLU A 281 0.75 3.04 7.30
CA GLU A 281 1.88 3.69 7.94
C GLU A 281 2.70 4.44 6.87
N PRO A 282 3.42 5.51 7.23
CA PRO A 282 4.22 6.23 6.26
C PRO A 282 5.32 5.32 5.71
N MET A 283 5.75 5.55 4.48
CA MET A 283 6.82 4.76 3.90
C MET A 283 8.16 5.13 4.50
N LYS A 284 8.89 4.10 4.94
CA LYS A 284 10.26 4.22 5.39
C LYS A 284 11.20 4.03 4.22
N ARG A 285 12.06 5.02 3.99
CA ARG A 285 13.06 4.98 2.92
C ARG A 285 14.19 4.00 3.26
N ASN A 286 14.67 3.27 2.26
CA ASN A 286 15.89 2.46 2.34
C ASN A 286 16.79 2.73 1.12
N ASP A 287 17.73 3.66 1.28
CA ASP A 287 18.65 4.10 0.23
C ASP A 287 19.56 2.97 -0.28
N THR A 288 19.91 2.01 0.56
CA THR A 288 20.69 0.84 0.14
C THR A 288 19.94 0.02 -0.93
N LEU A 289 18.68 -0.34 -0.68
CA LEU A 289 17.86 -1.07 -1.65
C LEU A 289 17.54 -0.23 -2.88
N LEU A 290 17.21 1.05 -2.68
CA LEU A 290 16.94 1.98 -3.78
C LEU A 290 18.16 2.17 -4.69
N GLY A 291 19.36 2.23 -4.13
CA GLY A 291 20.61 2.32 -4.88
C GLY A 291 20.83 1.09 -5.78
N ALA A 292 20.59 -0.11 -5.25
CA ALA A 292 20.69 -1.34 -6.03
C ALA A 292 19.63 -1.40 -7.16
N TYR A 293 18.38 -1.05 -6.85
CA TYR A 293 17.32 -0.93 -7.85
C TYR A 293 17.65 0.07 -8.95
N ARG A 294 18.07 1.29 -8.58
CA ARG A 294 18.47 2.35 -9.49
C ARG A 294 19.62 1.92 -10.40
N ALA A 295 20.64 1.25 -9.88
CA ALA A 295 21.75 0.75 -10.69
C ALA A 295 21.28 -0.21 -11.78
N ASN A 296 20.36 -1.14 -11.45
CA ASN A 296 19.78 -2.07 -12.40
C ASN A 296 18.86 -1.36 -13.41
N LEU A 297 18.04 -0.41 -12.96
CA LEU A 297 17.17 0.37 -13.82
C LEU A 297 17.97 1.18 -14.85
N THR A 298 19.05 1.85 -14.41
CA THR A 298 19.99 2.55 -15.29
C THR A 298 20.66 1.62 -16.29
N SER A 299 21.02 0.40 -15.89
CA SER A 299 21.61 -0.59 -16.79
C SER A 299 20.65 -1.05 -17.91
N LEU A 300 19.34 -0.91 -17.68
CA LEU A 300 18.28 -1.17 -18.66
C LEU A 300 18.01 0.05 -19.57
N GLY A 301 18.80 1.12 -19.44
CA GLY A 301 18.68 2.34 -20.25
C GLY A 301 17.59 3.31 -19.78
N VAL A 302 17.05 3.12 -18.58
CA VAL A 302 16.02 4.01 -18.02
C VAL A 302 16.66 5.16 -17.25
N VAL A 303 16.11 6.36 -17.47
CA VAL A 303 16.45 7.57 -16.71
C VAL A 303 15.26 7.92 -15.81
N GLU A 304 15.52 8.11 -14.53
CA GLU A 304 14.51 8.55 -13.57
C GLU A 304 14.11 10.00 -13.81
N ALA A 305 12.82 10.29 -13.64
CA ALA A 305 12.31 11.63 -13.49
C ALA A 305 12.75 12.22 -12.13
N PRO A 306 12.68 13.55 -11.97
CA PRO A 306 12.93 14.21 -10.69
C PRO A 306 12.04 13.66 -9.56
N PRO A 307 12.47 13.73 -8.29
CA PRO A 307 11.66 13.32 -7.15
C PRO A 307 10.32 14.06 -7.08
N LEU A 308 9.28 13.33 -6.66
CA LEU A 308 7.94 13.89 -6.44
C LEU A 308 7.84 14.47 -5.04
N VAL A 309 8.05 15.78 -4.89
CA VAL A 309 8.03 16.47 -3.59
C VAL A 309 6.64 16.90 -3.12
N ASP A 310 5.69 17.13 -4.03
CA ASP A 310 4.35 17.67 -3.70
C ASP A 310 3.18 16.72 -3.99
N ARG A 311 3.47 15.49 -4.43
CA ARG A 311 2.45 14.47 -4.76
C ARG A 311 2.65 13.26 -3.86
N LEU A 312 1.97 13.25 -2.71
CA LEU A 312 2.06 12.18 -1.73
C LEU A 312 0.80 11.31 -1.74
N GLY A 313 0.98 10.01 -1.90
CA GLY A 313 -0.05 8.98 -1.74
C GLY A 313 -0.05 8.36 -0.35
N SER A 314 -0.84 7.31 -0.16
CA SER A 314 -0.79 6.42 1.00
C SER A 314 -1.00 5.00 0.48
N SER A 315 -0.17 4.06 0.94
CA SER A 315 -0.27 2.65 0.56
C SER A 315 0.16 1.78 1.73
N ASP A 316 -0.41 0.59 1.86
CA ASP A 316 -0.10 -0.35 2.94
C ASP A 316 1.30 -1.00 2.78
N VAL A 317 2.02 -0.76 1.67
CA VAL A 317 3.47 -1.06 1.57
C VAL A 317 4.25 -0.31 2.66
N GLY A 318 3.76 0.86 3.08
CA GLY A 318 4.34 1.63 4.16
C GLY A 318 4.44 0.80 5.44
N ASN A 319 3.42 -0.01 5.75
CA ASN A 319 3.44 -0.93 6.89
C ASN A 319 4.52 -2.00 6.76
N VAL A 320 4.74 -2.55 5.56
CA VAL A 320 5.81 -3.53 5.32
C VAL A 320 7.18 -2.87 5.56
N SER A 321 7.34 -1.62 5.11
CA SER A 321 8.54 -0.83 5.32
C SER A 321 8.81 -0.46 6.79
N GLN A 322 7.83 -0.59 7.69
CA GLN A 322 8.01 -0.42 9.13
C GLN A 322 8.55 -1.68 9.82
N VAL A 323 8.39 -2.87 9.21
CA VAL A 323 8.79 -4.15 9.82
C VAL A 323 10.03 -4.76 9.17
N ILE A 324 10.27 -4.52 7.88
CA ILE A 324 11.44 -5.01 7.13
C ILE A 324 11.93 -3.98 6.08
N PRO A 325 13.22 -4.01 5.66
CA PRO A 325 13.70 -3.18 4.55
C PRO A 325 12.84 -3.36 3.30
N THR A 326 12.23 -2.28 2.80
CA THR A 326 11.25 -2.33 1.71
C THR A 326 11.38 -1.14 0.76
N ILE A 327 11.15 -1.36 -0.54
CA ILE A 327 11.06 -0.30 -1.57
C ILE A 327 9.82 -0.46 -2.46
N GLN A 328 9.28 0.67 -2.95
CA GLN A 328 8.24 0.77 -3.97
C GLN A 328 8.59 1.88 -4.97
N PRO A 329 9.48 1.62 -5.94
CA PRO A 329 9.71 2.55 -7.05
C PRO A 329 8.49 2.66 -7.96
N LEU A 330 8.36 3.79 -8.64
CA LEU A 330 7.29 4.02 -9.62
C LEU A 330 7.75 3.61 -11.02
N MET A 331 6.93 2.83 -11.71
CA MET A 331 7.18 2.39 -13.08
C MET A 331 6.30 3.13 -14.09
N LYS A 332 6.91 3.57 -15.20
CA LYS A 332 6.18 4.28 -16.24
C LYS A 332 5.31 3.32 -17.06
N ILE A 333 4.00 3.40 -16.87
CA ILE A 333 2.99 2.64 -17.63
C ILE A 333 1.97 3.53 -18.34
N ALA A 334 1.97 4.84 -18.05
CA ALA A 334 1.07 5.82 -18.64
C ALA A 334 1.82 7.02 -19.27
N PRO A 335 1.19 7.75 -20.22
CA PRO A 335 1.70 9.03 -20.69
C PRO A 335 1.89 10.04 -19.56
N ASP A 336 2.87 10.92 -19.68
CA ASP A 336 3.16 11.96 -18.68
C ASP A 336 1.92 12.78 -18.35
N ASN A 337 1.73 13.10 -17.06
CA ASN A 337 0.60 13.83 -16.51
C ASN A 337 -0.73 13.07 -16.54
N THR A 338 -0.73 11.75 -16.75
CA THR A 338 -1.95 10.94 -16.62
C THR A 338 -2.29 10.77 -15.14
N PRO A 339 -3.44 11.26 -14.65
CA PRO A 339 -3.79 11.15 -13.23
C PRO A 339 -4.12 9.69 -12.88
N ILE A 340 -3.51 9.15 -11.82
CA ILE A 340 -3.93 7.88 -11.22
C ILE A 340 -5.41 7.98 -10.77
N HIS A 341 -6.08 6.83 -10.68
CA HIS A 341 -7.50 6.71 -10.32
C HIS A 341 -8.43 7.41 -11.31
N SER A 342 -8.01 7.48 -12.58
CA SER A 342 -8.81 8.03 -13.68
C SER A 342 -9.05 6.97 -14.76
N ARG A 343 -10.10 7.19 -15.56
CA ARG A 343 -10.37 6.36 -16.76
C ARG A 343 -9.21 6.37 -17.76
N ALA A 344 -8.48 7.50 -17.84
CA ALA A 344 -7.32 7.59 -18.71
C ALA A 344 -6.18 6.68 -18.25
N PHE A 345 -5.99 6.56 -16.92
CA PHE A 345 -4.97 5.67 -16.36
C PHE A 345 -5.34 4.20 -16.47
N GLU A 346 -6.61 3.85 -16.24
CA GLU A 346 -7.11 2.49 -16.47
C GLU A 346 -6.87 2.05 -17.93
N ALA A 347 -7.31 2.86 -18.90
CA ALA A 347 -7.04 2.56 -20.31
C ALA A 347 -5.54 2.48 -20.63
N ALA A 348 -4.71 3.31 -19.99
CA ALA A 348 -3.27 3.29 -20.17
C ALA A 348 -2.62 2.01 -19.60
N ALA A 349 -3.18 1.41 -18.54
CA ALA A 349 -2.61 0.26 -17.83
C ALA A 349 -2.54 -1.04 -18.63
N VAL A 350 -3.10 -1.06 -19.85
CA VAL A 350 -3.00 -2.16 -20.83
C VAL A 350 -2.47 -1.70 -22.20
N SER A 351 -1.86 -0.52 -22.25
CA SER A 351 -1.25 0.01 -23.47
C SER A 351 0.09 -0.67 -23.80
N PRO A 352 0.62 -0.51 -25.03
CA PRO A 352 2.00 -0.91 -25.34
C PRO A 352 3.04 -0.28 -24.42
N LEU A 353 2.78 0.94 -23.92
CA LEU A 353 3.63 1.60 -22.92
C LEU A 353 3.58 0.86 -21.59
N ALA A 354 2.40 0.44 -21.12
CA ALA A 354 2.27 -0.38 -19.92
C ALA A 354 3.01 -1.70 -20.06
N ARG A 355 2.89 -2.39 -21.21
CA ARG A 355 3.67 -3.61 -21.50
C ARG A 355 5.18 -3.36 -21.35
N ALA A 356 5.71 -2.32 -21.99
CA ALA A 356 7.12 -1.98 -21.91
C ALA A 356 7.56 -1.65 -20.47
N GLY A 357 6.76 -0.87 -19.75
CA GLY A 357 6.97 -0.53 -18.35
C GLY A 357 7.01 -1.76 -17.44
N THR A 358 6.00 -2.63 -17.54
CA THR A 358 5.90 -3.89 -16.78
C THR A 358 7.12 -4.78 -16.99
N LEU A 359 7.54 -5.02 -18.24
CA LEU A 359 8.69 -5.87 -18.52
C LEU A 359 10.00 -5.26 -17.99
N THR A 360 10.15 -3.94 -18.10
CA THR A 360 11.33 -3.23 -17.59
C THR A 360 11.40 -3.28 -16.07
N ALA A 361 10.28 -3.06 -15.39
CA ALA A 361 10.18 -3.15 -13.93
C ALA A 361 10.42 -4.59 -13.43
N ALA A 362 9.88 -5.59 -14.11
CA ALA A 362 10.13 -7.00 -13.82
C ALA A 362 11.64 -7.33 -13.87
N LYS A 363 12.34 -6.85 -14.90
CA LYS A 363 13.79 -7.02 -15.03
C LYS A 363 14.55 -6.32 -13.89
N ALA A 364 14.22 -5.07 -13.60
CA ALA A 364 14.87 -4.30 -12.55
C ALA A 364 14.71 -4.98 -11.18
N MET A 365 13.50 -5.41 -10.82
CA MET A 365 13.24 -6.15 -9.58
C MET A 365 13.99 -7.48 -9.53
N ALA A 366 13.97 -8.27 -10.61
CA ALA A 366 14.67 -9.55 -10.66
C ALA A 366 16.19 -9.40 -10.54
N MET A 367 16.78 -8.41 -11.22
CA MET A 367 18.20 -8.12 -11.15
C MET A 367 18.61 -7.63 -9.75
N THR A 368 17.78 -6.83 -9.09
CA THR A 368 18.02 -6.41 -7.70
C THR A 368 17.89 -7.56 -6.71
N ALA A 369 16.90 -8.43 -6.87
CA ALA A 369 16.80 -9.64 -6.05
C ALA A 369 18.02 -10.56 -6.25
N LEU A 370 18.52 -10.70 -7.49
CA LEU A 370 19.77 -11.42 -7.75
C LEU A 370 20.95 -10.78 -7.02
N ASP A 371 21.08 -9.45 -7.02
CA ASP A 371 22.15 -8.75 -6.30
C ASP A 371 22.09 -9.02 -4.79
N LEU A 372 20.89 -9.00 -4.20
CA LEU A 372 20.69 -9.29 -2.78
C LEU A 372 21.03 -10.74 -2.42
N LEU A 373 20.69 -11.70 -3.28
CA LEU A 373 21.07 -13.10 -3.10
C LEU A 373 22.59 -13.31 -3.27
N ALA A 374 23.22 -12.61 -4.21
CA ALA A 374 24.64 -12.76 -4.53
C ALA A 374 25.58 -12.03 -3.56
N GLU A 375 25.11 -10.95 -2.94
CA GLU A 375 25.90 -10.11 -2.04
C GLU A 375 25.25 -10.01 -0.65
N PRO A 376 25.52 -10.96 0.28
CA PRO A 376 25.00 -10.90 1.66
C PRO A 376 25.31 -9.59 2.39
N GLY A 377 26.42 -8.92 2.03
CA GLY A 377 26.77 -7.60 2.55
C GLY A 377 25.77 -6.50 2.18
N LEU A 378 25.11 -6.59 1.02
CA LEU A 378 24.07 -5.63 0.60
C LEU A 378 22.83 -5.76 1.47
N VAL A 379 22.39 -7.00 1.75
CA VAL A 379 21.27 -7.28 2.65
C VAL A 379 21.55 -6.74 4.05
N LYS A 380 22.75 -7.01 4.59
CA LYS A 380 23.15 -6.51 5.90
C LYS A 380 23.14 -4.97 5.96
N ARG A 381 23.65 -4.29 4.94
CA ARG A 381 23.61 -2.81 4.87
C ARG A 381 22.17 -2.28 4.88
N ALA A 382 21.27 -2.91 4.11
CA ALA A 382 19.87 -2.53 4.08
C ALA A 382 19.18 -2.73 5.45
N GLN A 383 19.50 -3.83 6.14
CA GLN A 383 19.00 -4.11 7.48
C GLN A 383 19.57 -3.13 8.52
N ASP A 384 20.87 -2.84 8.48
CA ASP A 384 21.52 -1.89 9.39
C ASP A 384 20.93 -0.47 9.22
N GLU A 385 20.70 -0.03 7.98
CA GLU A 385 20.03 1.23 7.67
C GLU A 385 18.60 1.28 8.23
N PHE A 386 17.85 0.19 8.03
CA PHE A 386 16.49 0.06 8.54
C PHE A 386 16.43 0.12 10.08
N GLN A 387 17.38 -0.47 10.81
CA GLN A 387 17.39 -0.39 12.28
C GLN A 387 17.80 1.00 12.80
N ARG A 388 18.65 1.74 12.09
CA ARG A 388 19.05 3.11 12.51
C ARG A 388 17.91 4.13 12.42
N THR A 389 16.94 3.83 11.57
CA THR A 389 15.80 4.70 11.30
C THR A 389 14.55 4.26 12.06
N LYS A 390 14.64 3.22 12.92
CA LYS A 390 13.56 2.75 13.79
C LYS A 390 13.36 3.64 15.01
#